data_AF-A0A101J717-F1
#
_entry.id   AF-A0A101J717-F1
#
_cell.length_a   1.000
_cell.length_b   1.000
_cell.length_c   1.000
_cell.angle_alpha   90.00
_cell.angle_beta   90.00
_cell.angle_gamma   90.00
#
_symmetry.space_group_name_H-M   'P 1'
#
loop_
_entity.id
_entity.type
_entity.pdbx_description
1 polymer ?
#
loop_
_entity_poly.entity_id
_entity_poly.type
_entity_poly.pdbx_seq_one_letter_code
_entity_poly.pdbx_strand_id
1 'polypeptide(L)'
;MKVRSRAGTVAVLVAAAVALTAGVSLPASAAVAGPIAGLAGKCLDVAAGGTANGTKVQLYDCNGTAAQQWNVADDGTIRALGKCLDVSGGINANGTKVQLWDCLGNGHQQWRYDTTTKGLMNPETGRCLDAAGQSSANGTQIQVWACNSQTNQDWVLPGGGTPGGCTRSVGAGEHQIPVTLAGRQYQVTVYVPAGTSPATRLPMVLDLHGTQMTGSQQLQYSVIKPAADAGKFLVVAPTGDIPAASGFAWNVPGVGTVPAGARDDVAFLDQVITTATAVLCADPSRVYGTGYSGGGRMMSAFACQRADRVAAIAPVAGLRAGRPDPQDTSRPDPQSCAPVRPMPVIAFHGEQDATNPYQGGGTELWRYSVPVAQRRWAQINGCTTGPTVTAVSAHVGKTVYSTCTAGADVVLYAVSNGGHTWPDTSVDNGNGTVTHEISADTLMWEFFQRFRLPTA
;
A
#
# COMPACT_ATOMS: atom_id res chain seq x y z
N MET A 1 61.60 -43.58 -41.31
CA MET A 1 62.77 -42.89 -40.71
C MET A 1 62.24 -41.85 -39.73
N LYS A 2 62.66 -41.92 -38.46
CA LYS A 2 62.20 -41.09 -37.32
C LYS A 2 62.56 -39.61 -37.53
N VAL A 3 61.68 -38.68 -37.16
CA VAL A 3 62.07 -37.48 -36.38
C VAL A 3 60.98 -37.17 -35.34
N ARG A 4 61.46 -36.94 -34.12
CA ARG A 4 60.72 -36.67 -32.88
C ARG A 4 60.35 -35.17 -32.80
N SER A 5 59.21 -34.84 -32.21
CA SER A 5 59.05 -33.60 -31.46
C SER A 5 58.34 -33.90 -30.12
N ARG A 6 58.99 -33.52 -29.02
CA ARG A 6 58.43 -33.57 -27.67
C ARG A 6 57.83 -32.20 -27.38
N ALA A 7 56.55 -32.14 -27.03
CA ALA A 7 55.94 -31.00 -26.37
C ALA A 7 55.50 -31.46 -24.98
N GLY A 8 56.12 -30.91 -23.93
CA GLY A 8 55.72 -31.11 -22.56
C GLY A 8 54.67 -30.07 -22.18
N THR A 9 53.50 -30.52 -21.72
CA THR A 9 52.43 -29.66 -21.23
C THR A 9 52.41 -29.73 -19.70
N VAL A 10 52.62 -28.60 -19.06
CA VAL A 10 52.54 -28.41 -17.60
C VAL A 10 51.07 -28.41 -17.19
N ALA A 11 50.67 -29.32 -16.30
CA ALA A 11 49.34 -29.34 -15.71
C ALA A 11 49.29 -28.39 -14.50
N VAL A 12 48.41 -27.39 -14.55
CA VAL A 12 48.09 -26.52 -13.42
C VAL A 12 46.88 -27.10 -12.69
N LEU A 13 47.06 -27.55 -11.45
CA LEU A 13 46.00 -27.96 -10.54
C LEU A 13 45.35 -26.72 -9.92
N VAL A 14 44.06 -26.53 -10.17
CA VAL A 14 43.22 -25.54 -9.46
C VAL A 14 42.49 -26.27 -8.34
N ALA A 15 42.84 -25.98 -7.08
CA ALA A 15 42.12 -26.47 -5.91
C ALA A 15 40.86 -25.61 -5.69
N ALA A 16 39.68 -26.24 -5.72
CA ALA A 16 38.43 -25.60 -5.35
C ALA A 16 38.25 -25.66 -3.82
N ALA A 17 38.18 -24.50 -3.17
CA ALA A 17 37.81 -24.41 -1.76
C ALA A 17 36.27 -24.40 -1.63
N VAL A 18 35.73 -25.42 -0.98
CA VAL A 18 34.31 -25.49 -0.60
C VAL A 18 34.16 -24.82 0.76
N ALA A 19 33.52 -23.65 0.80
CA ALA A 19 33.12 -23.01 2.05
C ALA A 19 31.75 -23.53 2.49
N LEU A 20 31.71 -24.34 3.55
CA LEU A 20 30.47 -24.65 4.27
C LEU A 20 30.07 -23.43 5.11
N THR A 21 29.01 -22.71 4.72
CA THR A 21 28.36 -21.74 5.59
C THR A 21 27.30 -22.44 6.43
N ALA A 22 27.56 -22.55 7.73
CA ALA A 22 26.56 -22.93 8.72
C ALA A 22 25.37 -21.95 8.66
N GLY A 23 24.17 -22.49 8.44
CA GLY A 23 22.94 -21.71 8.38
C GLY A 23 22.62 -21.11 9.75
N VAL A 24 22.64 -19.79 9.83
CA VAL A 24 21.98 -19.07 10.91
C VAL A 24 20.49 -19.03 10.56
N SER A 25 19.72 -19.92 11.18
CA SER A 25 18.25 -19.85 11.18
C SER A 25 17.83 -18.63 11.99
N LEU A 26 17.38 -17.58 11.31
CA LEU A 26 16.62 -16.52 11.94
C LEU A 26 15.15 -16.95 12.02
N PRO A 27 14.43 -16.61 13.10
CA PRO A 27 13.05 -17.06 13.27
C PRO A 27 12.14 -16.38 12.24
N ALA A 28 11.08 -17.09 11.87
CA ALA A 28 9.99 -16.63 11.02
C ALA A 28 9.48 -15.24 11.46
N SER A 29 9.08 -14.40 10.50
CA SER A 29 8.40 -13.13 10.78
C SER A 29 7.14 -13.40 11.61
N ALA A 30 7.25 -13.17 12.92
CA ALA A 30 6.12 -13.17 13.83
C ALA A 30 5.26 -11.94 13.53
N ALA A 31 3.94 -12.13 13.52
CA ALA A 31 2.99 -11.03 13.66
C ALA A 31 3.43 -10.13 14.83
N VAL A 32 3.41 -8.81 14.63
CA VAL A 32 4.00 -7.84 15.57
C VAL A 32 3.21 -7.88 16.88
N ALA A 33 3.73 -8.63 17.86
CA ALA A 33 3.23 -8.56 19.22
C ALA A 33 3.57 -7.20 19.82
N GLY A 34 2.62 -6.58 20.52
CA GLY A 34 2.80 -5.27 21.11
C GLY A 34 1.72 -4.94 22.15
N PRO A 35 1.79 -3.76 22.78
CA PRO A 35 0.79 -3.35 23.75
C PRO A 35 -0.56 -3.06 23.09
N ILE A 36 -1.64 -3.49 23.74
CA ILE A 36 -2.98 -2.95 23.52
C ILE A 36 -3.20 -1.87 24.57
N ALA A 37 -3.32 -0.61 24.17
CA ALA A 37 -3.58 0.49 25.10
C ALA A 37 -5.09 0.76 25.18
N GLY A 38 -5.58 1.13 26.36
CA GLY A 38 -6.98 1.48 26.59
C GLY A 38 -7.11 2.75 27.42
N LEU A 39 -8.10 2.74 28.32
CA LEU A 39 -8.45 3.88 29.17
C LEU A 39 -7.21 4.50 29.86
N ALA A 40 -7.10 5.82 29.79
CA ALA A 40 -5.99 6.61 30.34
C ALA A 40 -4.59 6.20 29.84
N GLY A 41 -4.49 5.58 28.66
CA GLY A 41 -3.22 5.17 28.06
C GLY A 41 -2.58 3.95 28.73
N LYS A 42 -3.33 3.24 29.59
CA LYS A 42 -2.87 2.04 30.27
C LYS A 42 -2.99 0.81 29.37
N CYS A 43 -2.20 -0.21 29.65
CA CYS A 43 -2.10 -1.40 28.82
C CYS A 43 -3.05 -2.50 29.30
N LEU A 44 -3.56 -3.26 28.35
CA LEU A 44 -4.17 -4.57 28.58
C LEU A 44 -3.09 -5.51 29.12
N ASP A 45 -3.32 -6.10 30.29
CA ASP A 45 -2.31 -6.77 31.09
C ASP A 45 -2.81 -8.11 31.60
N VAL A 46 -1.99 -9.15 31.49
CA VAL A 46 -2.20 -10.42 32.17
C VAL A 46 -1.70 -10.29 33.60
N ALA A 47 -2.62 -10.39 34.58
CA ALA A 47 -2.30 -10.09 35.97
C ALA A 47 -1.12 -10.93 36.49
N ALA A 48 -0.09 -10.23 36.97
CA ALA A 48 1.16 -10.80 37.47
C ALA A 48 1.90 -11.71 36.47
N GLY A 49 1.60 -11.62 35.16
CA GLY A 49 2.13 -12.53 34.14
C GLY A 49 1.72 -13.98 34.32
N GLY A 50 0.59 -14.24 35.00
CA GLY A 50 0.11 -15.59 35.24
C GLY A 50 -0.25 -16.34 33.95
N THR A 51 0.12 -17.62 33.86
CA THR A 51 -0.13 -18.47 32.70
C THR A 51 -1.14 -19.59 32.98
N ALA A 52 -1.84 -19.54 34.12
CA ALA A 52 -2.93 -20.47 34.39
C ALA A 52 -4.20 -20.07 33.62
N ASN A 53 -5.01 -21.05 33.20
CA ASN A 53 -6.33 -20.78 32.65
C ASN A 53 -7.20 -20.08 33.71
N GLY A 54 -7.91 -19.03 33.29
CA GLY A 54 -8.66 -18.17 34.20
C GLY A 54 -7.84 -17.05 34.83
N THR A 55 -6.57 -16.87 34.44
CA THR A 55 -5.79 -15.71 34.89
C THR A 55 -6.50 -14.43 34.48
N LYS A 56 -6.65 -13.53 35.45
CA LYS A 56 -7.30 -12.24 35.26
C LYS A 56 -6.59 -11.41 34.19
N VAL A 57 -7.36 -10.88 33.24
CA VAL A 57 -6.93 -9.80 32.36
C VAL A 57 -7.38 -8.47 32.99
N GLN A 58 -6.48 -7.52 33.05
CA GLN A 58 -6.66 -6.27 33.77
C GLN A 58 -6.12 -5.07 32.97
N LEU A 59 -6.47 -3.87 33.41
CA LEU A 59 -5.83 -2.63 32.99
C LEU A 59 -4.67 -2.33 33.95
N TYR A 60 -3.48 -2.05 33.42
CA TYR A 60 -2.30 -1.75 34.22
C TYR A 60 -1.39 -0.73 33.52
N ASP A 61 -0.54 -0.03 34.28
CA ASP A 61 0.51 0.81 33.68
C ASP A 61 1.35 0.03 32.68
N CYS A 62 1.58 0.65 31.52
CA CYS A 62 2.41 0.05 30.50
C CYS A 62 3.85 -0.10 31.02
N ASN A 63 4.30 -1.35 31.15
CA ASN A 63 5.57 -1.73 31.77
C ASN A 63 6.48 -2.55 30.83
N GLY A 64 6.02 -2.81 29.60
CA GLY A 64 6.81 -3.48 28.55
C GLY A 64 7.04 -4.98 28.77
N THR A 65 6.52 -5.56 29.85
CA THR A 65 6.67 -7.00 30.13
C THR A 65 5.88 -7.85 29.14
N ALA A 66 6.23 -9.15 29.05
CA ALA A 66 5.52 -10.11 28.21
C ALA A 66 4.02 -10.22 28.53
N ALA A 67 3.61 -9.87 29.76
CA ALA A 67 2.20 -9.84 30.18
C ALA A 67 1.36 -8.78 29.44
N GLN A 68 2.00 -7.84 28.75
CA GLN A 68 1.37 -6.77 27.98
C GLN A 68 1.68 -6.87 26.48
N GLN A 69 2.38 -7.92 26.04
CA GLN A 69 2.67 -8.15 24.64
C GLN A 69 1.57 -9.04 24.05
N TRP A 70 0.66 -8.42 23.33
CA TRP A 70 -0.46 -9.08 22.67
C TRP A 70 -0.20 -9.22 21.18
N ASN A 71 -0.47 -10.40 20.63
CA ASN A 71 -0.49 -10.66 19.21
C ASN A 71 -1.95 -10.69 18.74
N VAL A 72 -2.31 -9.80 17.83
CA VAL A 72 -3.62 -9.81 17.16
C VAL A 72 -3.47 -10.66 15.89
N ALA A 73 -4.02 -11.88 15.92
CA ALA A 73 -3.86 -12.84 14.83
C ALA A 73 -4.95 -12.68 13.76
N ASP A 74 -4.63 -13.03 12.52
CA ASP A 74 -5.56 -12.99 11.38
C ASP A 74 -6.76 -13.94 11.53
N ASP A 75 -6.66 -14.91 12.45
CA ASP A 75 -7.73 -15.85 12.78
C ASP A 75 -8.74 -15.30 13.80
N GLY A 76 -8.66 -14.01 14.14
CA GLY A 76 -9.59 -13.31 15.03
C GLY A 76 -9.29 -13.48 16.52
N THR A 77 -8.25 -14.24 16.89
CA THR A 77 -7.83 -14.36 18.28
C THR A 77 -6.82 -13.28 18.69
N ILE A 78 -6.87 -12.87 19.96
CA ILE A 78 -5.89 -11.96 20.58
C ILE A 78 -5.11 -12.77 21.62
N ARG A 79 -3.78 -12.82 21.50
CA ARG A 79 -2.94 -13.79 22.23
C ARG A 79 -1.85 -13.14 23.07
N ALA A 80 -1.68 -13.59 24.30
CA ALA A 80 -0.53 -13.26 25.15
C ALA A 80 -0.06 -14.51 25.90
N LEU A 81 1.25 -14.61 26.15
CA LEU A 81 1.84 -15.72 26.92
C LEU A 81 1.43 -17.13 26.41
N GLY A 82 1.23 -17.27 25.10
CA GLY A 82 0.82 -18.54 24.46
C GLY A 82 -0.66 -18.90 24.64
N LYS A 83 -1.49 -17.98 25.11
CA LYS A 83 -2.92 -18.18 25.39
C LYS A 83 -3.78 -17.08 24.77
N CYS A 84 -5.09 -17.28 24.75
CA CYS A 84 -6.08 -16.42 24.12
C CYS A 84 -6.82 -15.55 25.13
N LEU A 85 -7.19 -14.33 24.70
CA LEU A 85 -8.11 -13.43 25.38
C LEU A 85 -9.53 -14.01 25.30
N ASP A 86 -10.11 -14.36 26.45
CA ASP A 86 -11.27 -15.23 26.56
C ASP A 86 -12.39 -14.58 27.38
N VAL A 87 -13.62 -14.61 26.87
CA VAL A 87 -14.83 -14.27 27.64
C VAL A 87 -15.18 -15.46 28.54
N SER A 88 -15.11 -15.27 29.86
CA SER A 88 -15.21 -16.36 30.82
C SER A 88 -16.50 -17.16 30.67
N GLY A 89 -16.35 -18.44 30.32
CA GLY A 89 -17.46 -19.38 30.12
C GLY A 89 -18.38 -19.03 28.94
N GLY A 90 -18.02 -18.05 28.10
CA GLY A 90 -18.90 -17.56 27.03
C GLY A 90 -20.13 -16.82 27.48
N ILE A 91 -20.18 -16.42 28.75
CA ILE A 91 -21.41 -15.93 29.35
C ILE A 91 -21.79 -14.61 28.71
N ASN A 92 -22.93 -14.61 28.03
CA ASN A 92 -23.42 -13.46 27.27
C ASN A 92 -24.14 -12.41 28.15
N ALA A 93 -23.43 -11.86 29.14
CA ALA A 93 -23.96 -10.90 30.11
C ALA A 93 -22.99 -9.72 30.31
N ASN A 94 -23.55 -8.55 30.65
CA ASN A 94 -22.73 -7.40 31.04
C ASN A 94 -21.98 -7.71 32.33
N GLY A 95 -20.69 -7.42 32.35
CA GLY A 95 -19.83 -7.69 33.50
C GLY A 95 -19.23 -9.09 33.52
N THR A 96 -19.47 -9.92 32.50
CA THR A 96 -18.73 -11.18 32.34
C THR A 96 -17.25 -10.87 32.22
N LYS A 97 -16.43 -11.52 33.06
CA LYS A 97 -15.00 -11.26 33.14
C LYS A 97 -14.28 -11.76 31.89
N VAL A 98 -13.26 -11.02 31.48
CA VAL A 98 -12.30 -11.47 30.48
C VAL A 98 -11.06 -12.01 31.19
N GLN A 99 -10.56 -13.13 30.69
CA GLN A 99 -9.50 -13.93 31.28
C GLN A 99 -8.53 -14.42 30.21
N LEU A 100 -7.41 -14.97 30.65
CA LEU A 100 -6.49 -15.70 29.81
C LEU A 100 -6.85 -17.18 29.84
N TRP A 101 -7.00 -17.80 28.67
CA TRP A 101 -7.33 -19.22 28.54
C TRP A 101 -6.61 -19.87 27.35
N ASP A 102 -6.40 -21.18 27.39
CA ASP A 102 -5.92 -21.93 26.23
C ASP A 102 -6.70 -21.59 24.96
N CYS A 103 -6.03 -21.53 23.81
CA CYS A 103 -6.69 -21.25 22.55
C CYS A 103 -7.49 -22.48 22.09
N LEU A 104 -8.83 -22.42 22.21
CA LEU A 104 -9.77 -23.50 21.93
C LEU A 104 -10.44 -23.37 20.55
N GLY A 105 -10.27 -22.24 19.86
CA GLY A 105 -10.89 -22.00 18.55
C GLY A 105 -12.41 -21.79 18.59
N ASN A 106 -12.97 -21.52 19.77
CA ASN A 106 -14.38 -21.19 19.96
C ASN A 106 -14.64 -19.68 19.83
N GLY A 107 -15.91 -19.27 19.82
CA GLY A 107 -16.30 -17.87 19.61
C GLY A 107 -16.01 -16.97 20.83
N HIS A 108 -15.87 -17.50 22.05
CA HIS A 108 -15.52 -16.73 23.26
C HIS A 108 -14.13 -16.08 23.17
N GLN A 109 -13.30 -16.55 22.24
CA GLN A 109 -11.92 -16.12 22.04
C GLN A 109 -11.74 -15.31 20.76
N GLN A 110 -12.84 -15.03 20.06
CA GLN A 110 -12.86 -14.24 18.83
C GLN A 110 -13.11 -12.78 19.15
N TRP A 111 -12.41 -11.89 18.46
CA TRP A 111 -12.52 -10.45 18.63
C TRP A 111 -12.50 -9.76 17.27
N ARG A 112 -13.40 -8.80 17.10
CA ARG A 112 -13.48 -7.92 15.94
C ARG A 112 -13.24 -6.50 16.40
N TYR A 113 -12.17 -5.91 15.87
CA TYR A 113 -11.84 -4.51 16.14
C TYR A 113 -12.59 -3.62 15.16
N ASP A 114 -13.26 -2.60 15.68
CA ASP A 114 -13.89 -1.53 14.91
C ASP A 114 -12.99 -0.29 14.98
N THR A 115 -12.46 0.15 13.83
CA THR A 115 -11.50 1.26 13.81
C THR A 115 -12.15 2.62 14.04
N THR A 116 -13.47 2.73 13.83
CA THR A 116 -14.25 3.95 14.01
C THR A 116 -14.57 4.17 15.49
N THR A 117 -15.08 3.13 16.16
CA THR A 117 -15.40 3.20 17.60
C THR A 117 -14.20 2.88 18.49
N LYS A 118 -13.12 2.33 17.93
CA LYS A 118 -12.00 1.73 18.67
C LYS A 118 -12.41 0.58 19.59
N GLY A 119 -13.61 0.02 19.38
CA GLY A 119 -14.14 -1.07 20.17
C GLY A 119 -13.56 -2.42 19.75
N LEU A 120 -13.33 -3.30 20.73
CA LEU A 120 -13.07 -4.72 20.50
C LEU A 120 -14.32 -5.52 20.82
N MET A 121 -15.09 -5.92 19.81
CA MET A 121 -16.32 -6.68 19.99
C MET A 121 -16.06 -8.18 19.92
N ASN A 122 -16.56 -8.94 20.88
CA ASN A 122 -16.65 -10.39 20.77
C ASN A 122 -17.92 -10.76 19.95
N PRO A 123 -17.79 -11.42 18.78
CA PRO A 123 -18.91 -11.64 17.86
C PRO A 123 -19.94 -12.66 18.37
N GLU A 124 -19.57 -13.55 19.29
CA GLU A 124 -20.50 -14.51 19.89
C GLU A 124 -21.43 -13.84 20.90
N THR A 125 -20.88 -12.93 21.72
CA THR A 125 -21.66 -12.21 22.73
C THR A 125 -22.28 -10.91 22.20
N GLY A 126 -21.76 -10.36 21.10
CA GLY A 126 -22.15 -9.04 20.59
C GLY A 126 -21.79 -7.89 21.53
N ARG A 127 -20.82 -8.12 22.43
CA ARG A 127 -20.40 -7.17 23.48
C ARG A 127 -18.95 -6.75 23.30
N CYS A 128 -18.62 -5.58 23.82
CA CYS A 128 -17.30 -4.96 23.67
C CYS A 128 -16.42 -5.20 24.90
N LEU A 129 -15.11 -5.30 24.67
CA LEU A 129 -14.07 -5.34 25.69
C LEU A 129 -14.11 -4.02 26.49
N ASP A 130 -14.17 -4.12 27.81
CA ASP A 130 -14.54 -3.01 28.69
C ASP A 130 -13.66 -3.00 29.95
N ALA A 131 -13.07 -1.85 30.26
CA ALA A 131 -12.43 -1.63 31.55
C ALA A 131 -13.50 -1.30 32.61
N ALA A 132 -13.67 -2.19 33.58
CA ALA A 132 -14.82 -2.18 34.48
C ALA A 132 -14.98 -0.86 35.25
N GLY A 133 -16.20 -0.31 35.22
CA GLY A 133 -16.57 0.89 35.97
C GLY A 133 -15.90 2.18 35.50
N GLN A 134 -15.38 2.22 34.26
CA GLN A 134 -14.55 3.33 33.76
C GLN A 134 -13.36 3.66 34.66
N SER A 135 -12.86 2.67 35.41
CA SER A 135 -11.74 2.86 36.32
C SER A 135 -10.42 2.77 35.55
N SER A 136 -9.59 3.81 35.69
CA SER A 136 -8.19 3.77 35.23
C SER A 136 -7.24 3.24 36.29
N ALA A 137 -7.71 2.75 37.45
CA ALA A 137 -6.82 2.21 38.47
C ALA A 137 -6.08 0.95 37.97
N ASN A 138 -4.81 0.80 38.37
CA ASN A 138 -4.06 -0.44 38.11
C ASN A 138 -4.77 -1.63 38.75
N GLY A 139 -4.91 -2.69 37.98
CA GLY A 139 -5.65 -3.88 38.38
C GLY A 139 -7.15 -3.81 38.15
N THR A 140 -7.65 -2.80 37.42
CA THR A 140 -9.06 -2.78 36.98
C THR A 140 -9.34 -4.02 36.14
N GLN A 141 -10.37 -4.80 36.50
CA GLN A 141 -10.76 -6.01 35.77
C GLN A 141 -11.26 -5.64 34.37
N ILE A 142 -10.82 -6.40 33.36
CA ILE A 142 -11.43 -6.32 32.03
C ILE A 142 -12.62 -7.27 31.97
N GLN A 143 -13.69 -6.78 31.37
CA GLN A 143 -14.97 -7.48 31.23
C GLN A 143 -15.50 -7.29 29.81
N VAL A 144 -16.62 -7.93 29.50
CA VAL A 144 -17.45 -7.55 28.36
C VAL A 144 -18.67 -6.77 28.84
N TRP A 145 -19.05 -5.77 28.07
CA TRP A 145 -20.25 -4.97 28.33
C TRP A 145 -20.93 -4.61 27.01
N ALA A 146 -22.19 -4.20 27.07
CA ALA A 146 -22.88 -3.64 25.91
C ALA A 146 -22.01 -2.55 25.27
N CYS A 147 -21.79 -2.64 23.96
CA CYS A 147 -20.97 -1.68 23.24
C CYS A 147 -21.55 -0.27 23.41
N ASN A 148 -20.74 0.63 23.93
CA ASN A 148 -21.10 2.02 24.16
C ASN A 148 -19.85 2.87 23.88
N SER A 149 -20.02 4.05 23.27
CA SER A 149 -18.90 4.89 22.83
C SER A 149 -18.17 5.60 23.98
N GLN A 150 -18.06 4.95 25.15
CA GLN A 150 -17.32 5.46 26.30
C GLN A 150 -15.86 5.03 26.19
N THR A 151 -14.97 5.88 26.71
CA THR A 151 -13.52 5.72 26.57
C THR A 151 -12.95 4.48 27.26
N ASN A 152 -13.72 3.81 28.12
CA ASN A 152 -13.32 2.54 28.74
C ASN A 152 -13.51 1.31 27.82
N GLN A 153 -14.05 1.52 26.62
CA GLN A 153 -14.15 0.53 25.54
C GLN A 153 -13.29 0.91 24.31
N ASP A 154 -12.59 2.04 24.37
CA ASP A 154 -11.67 2.48 23.32
C ASP A 154 -10.31 1.78 23.52
N TRP A 155 -9.93 0.95 22.55
CA TRP A 155 -8.67 0.22 22.55
C TRP A 155 -7.81 0.60 21.35
N VAL A 156 -6.50 0.63 21.54
CA VAL A 156 -5.50 0.87 20.50
C VAL A 156 -4.70 -0.40 20.37
N LEU A 157 -4.85 -1.08 19.23
CA LEU A 157 -4.18 -2.35 18.95
C LEU A 157 -2.68 -2.19 18.63
N PRO A 158 -1.87 -3.26 18.78
CA PRO A 158 -0.49 -3.27 18.33
C PRO A 158 -0.45 -2.99 16.83
N GLY A 159 0.31 -1.96 16.42
CA GLY A 159 0.37 -1.52 15.02
C GLY A 159 -0.82 -0.68 14.53
N GLY A 160 -1.93 -0.60 15.26
CA GLY A 160 -3.12 0.19 14.94
C GLY A 160 -3.18 1.50 15.73
N GLY A 161 -2.25 2.42 15.51
CA GLY A 161 -2.09 3.62 16.35
C GLY A 161 -3.17 4.71 16.15
N THR A 162 -3.77 5.17 17.26
CA THR A 162 -4.03 6.62 17.45
C THR A 162 -2.86 7.26 18.23
N PRO A 163 -2.72 8.61 18.28
CA PRO A 163 -1.44 9.33 18.16
C PRO A 163 -0.50 9.18 19.37
N GLY A 164 0.20 8.05 19.42
CA GLY A 164 1.57 7.95 19.93
C GLY A 164 2.50 7.83 18.73
N GLY A 165 3.47 8.74 18.60
CA GLY A 165 4.23 8.97 17.36
C GLY A 165 4.79 7.70 16.71
N CYS A 166 4.73 7.63 15.39
CA CYS A 166 5.69 6.83 14.63
C CYS A 166 6.97 7.65 14.46
N THR A 167 8.12 6.99 14.26
CA THR A 167 9.36 7.68 13.90
C THR A 167 9.89 7.05 12.62
N ARG A 168 10.18 7.88 11.62
CA ARG A 168 10.83 7.44 10.38
C ARG A 168 12.19 6.83 10.69
N SER A 169 12.47 5.67 10.12
CA SER A 169 13.75 4.96 10.27
C SER A 169 14.87 5.57 9.42
N VAL A 170 14.54 6.45 8.47
CA VAL A 170 15.49 7.12 7.57
C VAL A 170 15.27 8.63 7.53
N GLY A 171 16.36 9.36 7.28
CA GLY A 171 16.39 10.82 7.20
C GLY A 171 15.78 11.36 5.90
N ALA A 172 15.96 12.66 5.65
CA ALA A 172 15.59 13.26 4.37
C ALA A 172 16.56 12.81 3.24
N GLY A 173 16.04 12.69 2.02
CA GLY A 173 16.79 12.24 0.86
C GLY A 173 16.33 10.88 0.31
N GLU A 174 17.12 10.33 -0.61
CA GLU A 174 16.85 9.03 -1.21
C GLU A 174 17.42 7.89 -0.37
N HIS A 175 16.63 6.83 -0.21
CA HIS A 175 16.99 5.63 0.54
C HIS A 175 16.48 4.37 -0.18
N GLN A 176 17.02 3.23 0.21
CA GLN A 176 16.46 1.91 -0.11
C GLN A 176 15.86 1.34 1.17
N ILE A 177 14.63 0.83 1.10
CA ILE A 177 14.01 0.08 2.20
C ILE A 177 13.74 -1.36 1.75
N PRO A 178 13.99 -2.36 2.62
CA PRO A 178 13.69 -3.75 2.32
C PRO A 178 12.18 -4.02 2.44
N VAL A 179 11.61 -4.64 1.42
CA VAL A 179 10.23 -5.14 1.41
C VAL A 179 10.26 -6.65 1.17
N THR A 180 9.70 -7.43 2.09
CA THR A 180 9.67 -8.89 1.99
C THR A 180 8.30 -9.36 1.49
N LEU A 181 8.27 -10.13 0.42
CA LEU A 181 7.06 -10.80 -0.09
C LEU A 181 7.38 -12.26 -0.37
N ALA A 182 6.57 -13.17 0.20
CA ALA A 182 6.74 -14.62 0.06
C ALA A 182 8.18 -15.11 0.37
N GLY A 183 8.81 -14.54 1.40
CA GLY A 183 10.17 -14.89 1.82
C GLY A 183 11.31 -14.29 0.98
N ARG A 184 11.01 -13.62 -0.14
CA ARG A 184 12.00 -12.90 -0.95
C ARG A 184 12.00 -11.41 -0.59
N GLN A 185 13.19 -10.86 -0.39
CA GLN A 185 13.39 -9.44 -0.10
C GLN A 185 13.64 -8.65 -1.39
N TYR A 186 12.97 -7.51 -1.52
CA TYR A 186 13.09 -6.57 -2.62
C TYR A 186 13.51 -5.21 -2.05
N GLN A 187 14.48 -4.56 -2.70
CA GLN A 187 14.90 -3.22 -2.31
C GLN A 187 14.03 -2.20 -3.03
N VAL A 188 13.36 -1.34 -2.26
CA VAL A 188 12.45 -0.32 -2.77
C VAL A 188 13.07 1.05 -2.57
N THR A 189 13.17 1.80 -3.67
CA THR A 189 13.70 3.16 -3.63
C THR A 189 12.63 4.08 -3.05
N VAL A 190 13.01 4.91 -2.10
CA VAL A 190 12.11 5.88 -1.46
C VAL A 190 12.78 7.24 -1.37
N TYR A 191 11.98 8.29 -1.40
CA TYR A 191 12.43 9.65 -1.18
C TYR A 191 11.66 10.27 -0.02
N VAL A 192 12.41 10.81 0.93
CA VAL A 192 11.87 11.50 2.11
C VAL A 192 12.09 13.00 1.94
N PRO A 193 11.03 13.83 2.03
CA PRO A 193 11.13 15.25 1.76
C PRO A 193 11.90 15.98 2.86
N ALA A 194 12.65 17.00 2.46
CA ALA A 194 13.40 17.87 3.34
C ALA A 194 12.50 18.69 4.27
N GLY A 195 13.04 19.10 5.42
CA GLY A 195 12.35 19.97 6.36
C GLY A 195 11.16 19.33 7.06
N THR A 196 11.18 18.00 7.27
CA THR A 196 10.13 17.26 7.98
C THR A 196 10.70 16.58 9.24
N SER A 197 9.96 16.65 10.35
CA SER A 197 10.32 15.92 11.57
C SER A 197 10.09 14.41 11.37
N PRO A 198 11.02 13.52 11.80
CA PRO A 198 10.84 12.07 11.75
C PRO A 198 9.56 11.56 12.42
N ALA A 199 9.01 12.33 13.36
CA ALA A 199 7.79 11.97 14.09
C ALA A 199 6.49 12.40 13.38
N THR A 200 6.59 13.17 12.30
CA THR A 200 5.42 13.65 11.55
C THR A 200 4.96 12.60 10.56
N ARG A 201 3.67 12.21 10.63
CA ARG A 201 3.05 11.37 9.62
C ARG A 201 2.90 12.13 8.30
N LEU A 202 3.51 11.58 7.25
CA LEU A 202 3.47 12.18 5.92
C LEU A 202 2.57 11.36 4.98
N PRO A 203 1.83 12.00 4.08
CA PRO A 203 1.26 11.34 2.92
C PRO A 203 2.33 10.59 2.13
N MET A 204 1.95 9.56 1.37
CA MET A 204 2.85 8.90 0.44
C MET A 204 2.26 8.82 -0.96
N VAL A 205 3.14 8.89 -1.97
CA VAL A 205 2.83 8.68 -3.38
C VAL A 205 3.66 7.50 -3.88
N LEU A 206 2.99 6.45 -4.36
CA LEU A 206 3.63 5.40 -5.13
C LEU A 206 3.96 5.95 -6.52
N ASP A 207 5.22 5.89 -6.97
CA ASP A 207 5.66 6.39 -8.28
C ASP A 207 6.19 5.22 -9.13
N LEU A 208 5.32 4.66 -9.98
CA LEU A 208 5.61 3.41 -10.69
C LEU A 208 6.28 3.65 -12.04
N HIS A 209 7.41 2.99 -12.25
CA HIS A 209 8.24 3.18 -13.45
C HIS A 209 7.59 2.63 -14.73
N GLY A 210 7.95 3.21 -15.87
CA GLY A 210 7.61 2.68 -17.20
C GLY A 210 8.34 1.37 -17.53
N THR A 211 7.84 0.63 -18.51
CA THR A 211 8.53 -0.56 -19.01
C THR A 211 9.94 -0.19 -19.45
N GLN A 212 10.91 -1.04 -19.12
CA GLN A 212 12.35 -0.85 -19.34
C GLN A 212 13.07 0.10 -18.37
N MET A 213 12.42 0.47 -17.27
CA MET A 213 13.00 1.33 -16.25
C MET A 213 13.14 0.59 -14.90
N THR A 214 13.73 1.26 -13.92
CA THR A 214 13.74 0.91 -12.50
C THR A 214 13.02 1.99 -11.68
N GLY A 215 12.73 1.71 -10.41
CA GLY A 215 12.19 2.72 -9.50
C GLY A 215 13.09 3.95 -9.33
N SER A 216 14.42 3.78 -9.30
CA SER A 216 15.35 4.91 -9.22
C SER A 216 15.36 5.77 -10.49
N GLN A 217 15.25 5.15 -11.67
CA GLN A 217 15.11 5.88 -12.93
C GLN A 217 13.77 6.61 -13.01
N GLN A 218 12.71 6.06 -12.44
CA GLN A 218 11.42 6.74 -12.37
C GLN A 218 11.48 8.00 -11.52
N LEU A 219 12.11 7.97 -10.34
CA LEU A 219 12.28 9.18 -9.51
C LEU A 219 13.05 10.31 -10.21
N GLN A 220 13.94 9.96 -11.14
CA GLN A 220 14.65 10.92 -11.97
C GLN A 220 13.76 11.43 -13.10
N TYR A 221 12.99 10.53 -13.74
CA TYR A 221 12.15 10.83 -14.89
C TYR A 221 10.92 11.66 -14.53
N SER A 222 10.23 11.30 -13.44
CA SER A 222 9.03 12.00 -12.97
C SER A 222 9.33 13.39 -12.42
N VAL A 223 10.59 13.70 -12.10
CA VAL A 223 10.99 14.97 -11.45
C VAL A 223 10.13 15.32 -10.23
N ILE A 224 9.58 14.33 -9.53
CA ILE A 224 8.58 14.52 -8.46
C ILE A 224 9.16 15.07 -7.15
N LYS A 225 10.49 15.00 -6.95
CA LYS A 225 11.15 15.38 -5.69
C LYS A 225 10.90 16.82 -5.24
N PRO A 226 10.96 17.86 -6.10
CA PRO A 226 10.63 19.22 -5.72
C PRO A 226 9.17 19.36 -5.27
N ALA A 227 8.23 18.66 -5.90
CA ALA A 227 6.84 18.62 -5.47
C ALA A 227 6.70 17.92 -4.11
N ALA A 228 7.45 16.83 -3.87
CA ALA A 228 7.51 16.14 -2.58
C ALA A 228 8.04 17.04 -1.47
N ASP A 229 9.10 17.81 -1.74
CA ASP A 229 9.67 18.78 -0.82
C ASP A 229 8.70 19.93 -0.52
N ALA A 230 8.00 20.46 -1.52
CA ALA A 230 7.03 21.53 -1.33
C ALA A 230 5.76 21.03 -0.60
N GLY A 231 5.25 19.88 -1.02
CA GLY A 231 4.01 19.26 -0.54
C GLY A 231 4.15 18.45 0.74
N LYS A 232 5.39 18.18 1.19
CA LYS A 232 5.70 17.36 2.36
C LYS A 232 5.07 15.96 2.28
N PHE A 233 5.35 15.24 1.19
CA PHE A 233 4.94 13.84 1.02
C PHE A 233 6.13 12.92 0.71
N LEU A 234 6.00 11.66 1.08
CA LEU A 234 6.96 10.60 0.77
C LEU A 234 6.75 10.14 -0.68
N VAL A 235 7.83 9.82 -1.38
CA VAL A 235 7.75 9.12 -2.67
C VAL A 235 8.27 7.71 -2.50
N VAL A 236 7.53 6.73 -3.00
CA VAL A 236 7.89 5.32 -2.93
C VAL A 236 7.92 4.78 -4.36
N ALA A 237 9.12 4.51 -4.87
CA ALA A 237 9.37 4.09 -6.24
C ALA A 237 9.89 2.65 -6.28
N PRO A 238 8.99 1.66 -6.20
CA PRO A 238 9.36 0.25 -6.32
C PRO A 238 9.77 -0.11 -7.75
N THR A 239 10.58 -1.16 -7.89
CA THR A 239 10.96 -1.76 -9.18
C THR A 239 10.14 -3.02 -9.44
N GLY A 240 9.59 -3.17 -10.64
CA GLY A 240 9.00 -4.40 -11.17
C GLY A 240 10.01 -5.57 -11.16
N ASP A 241 9.53 -6.80 -11.28
CA ASP A 241 10.40 -8.00 -11.21
C ASP A 241 10.51 -8.76 -12.54
N ILE A 242 9.73 -8.39 -13.57
CA ILE A 242 9.83 -9.02 -14.89
C ILE A 242 10.99 -8.37 -15.66
N PRO A 243 12.05 -9.11 -16.03
CA PRO A 243 13.15 -8.53 -16.82
C PRO A 243 12.67 -8.05 -18.19
N ALA A 244 13.13 -6.87 -18.61
CA ALA A 244 12.90 -6.33 -19.95
C ALA A 244 14.24 -6.09 -20.68
N ALA A 245 14.22 -5.60 -21.92
CA ALA A 245 15.42 -5.38 -22.74
C ALA A 245 16.47 -4.50 -22.03
N SER A 246 15.99 -3.52 -21.26
CA SER A 246 16.70 -2.89 -20.16
C SER A 246 15.74 -2.81 -18.97
N GLY A 247 16.24 -2.64 -17.74
CA GLY A 247 15.38 -2.52 -16.55
C GLY A 247 14.33 -3.63 -16.39
N PHE A 248 13.12 -3.24 -15.99
CA PHE A 248 12.05 -4.17 -15.65
C PHE A 248 10.69 -3.76 -16.22
N ALA A 249 9.74 -4.68 -16.15
CA ALA A 249 8.32 -4.50 -16.42
C ALA A 249 7.48 -4.96 -15.22
N TRP A 250 6.22 -4.54 -15.22
CA TRP A 250 5.23 -4.93 -14.20
C TRP A 250 4.42 -6.14 -14.66
N ASN A 251 4.14 -7.05 -13.74
CA ASN A 251 3.11 -8.07 -13.87
C ASN A 251 1.73 -7.42 -13.70
N VAL A 252 1.20 -6.85 -14.80
CA VAL A 252 -0.13 -6.24 -14.81
C VAL A 252 -1.20 -7.33 -14.93
N PRO A 253 -2.16 -7.42 -13.98
CA PRO A 253 -3.18 -8.46 -14.00
C PRO A 253 -3.98 -8.51 -15.32
N GLY A 254 -4.05 -9.70 -15.92
CA GLY A 254 -4.89 -9.97 -17.09
C GLY A 254 -4.41 -9.31 -18.39
N VAL A 255 -3.12 -9.02 -18.49
CA VAL A 255 -2.52 -8.25 -19.58
C VAL A 255 -1.23 -8.90 -20.06
N GLY A 256 -1.21 -9.30 -21.34
CA GLY A 256 -0.04 -9.92 -21.96
C GLY A 256 0.31 -11.28 -21.33
N THR A 257 1.41 -11.87 -21.81
CA THR A 257 1.91 -13.14 -21.29
C THR A 257 2.77 -12.89 -20.05
N VAL A 258 2.32 -13.40 -18.90
CA VAL A 258 3.06 -13.33 -17.64
C VAL A 258 4.00 -14.53 -17.55
N PRO A 259 5.32 -14.34 -17.34
CA PRO A 259 6.25 -15.44 -17.15
C PRO A 259 5.87 -16.33 -15.96
N ALA A 260 6.12 -17.64 -16.07
CA ALA A 260 5.90 -18.56 -14.97
C ALA A 260 6.75 -18.16 -13.76
N GLY A 261 6.12 -18.08 -12.58
CA GLY A 261 6.79 -17.67 -11.34
C GLY A 261 7.01 -16.16 -11.21
N ALA A 262 6.45 -15.33 -12.11
CA ALA A 262 6.49 -13.88 -11.95
C ALA A 262 5.84 -13.45 -10.62
N ARG A 263 6.45 -12.45 -9.97
CA ARG A 263 5.92 -11.84 -8.75
C ARG A 263 4.52 -11.31 -8.99
N ASP A 264 3.62 -11.53 -8.04
CA ASP A 264 2.35 -10.80 -7.99
C ASP A 264 2.62 -9.35 -7.59
N ASP A 265 2.59 -8.46 -8.57
CA ASP A 265 2.89 -7.04 -8.34
C ASP A 265 1.75 -6.31 -7.62
N VAL A 266 0.52 -6.83 -7.61
CA VAL A 266 -0.55 -6.27 -6.77
C VAL A 266 -0.26 -6.56 -5.29
N ALA A 267 0.05 -7.82 -4.97
CA ALA A 267 0.43 -8.21 -3.61
C ALA A 267 1.72 -7.51 -3.16
N PHE A 268 2.67 -7.33 -4.07
CA PHE A 268 3.90 -6.58 -3.79
C PHE A 268 3.63 -5.11 -3.46
N LEU A 269 2.88 -4.39 -4.29
CA LEU A 269 2.56 -2.98 -4.03
C LEU A 269 1.78 -2.80 -2.72
N ASP A 270 0.91 -3.76 -2.38
CA ASP A 270 0.24 -3.77 -1.09
C ASP A 270 1.22 -3.87 0.09
N GLN A 271 2.17 -4.80 -0.02
CA GLN A 271 3.23 -4.98 0.97
C GLN A 271 4.17 -3.77 1.05
N VAL A 272 4.41 -3.09 -0.08
CA VAL A 272 5.16 -1.83 -0.13
C VAL A 272 4.47 -0.75 0.71
N ILE A 273 3.15 -0.58 0.55
CA ILE A 273 2.37 0.38 1.36
C ILE A 273 2.44 0.03 2.85
N THR A 274 2.28 -1.25 3.18
CA THR A 274 2.36 -1.75 4.57
C THR A 274 3.73 -1.42 5.18
N THR A 275 4.81 -1.77 4.48
CA THR A 275 6.17 -1.50 4.96
C THR A 275 6.44 -0.01 5.06
N ALA A 276 6.08 0.80 4.06
CA ALA A 276 6.26 2.25 4.09
C ALA A 276 5.50 2.91 5.25
N THR A 277 4.28 2.46 5.55
CA THR A 277 3.51 2.92 6.72
C THR A 277 4.27 2.67 8.02
N ALA A 278 4.85 1.49 8.17
CA ALA A 278 5.58 1.09 9.37
C ALA A 278 6.93 1.81 9.51
N VAL A 279 7.76 1.83 8.45
CA VAL A 279 9.16 2.28 8.53
C VAL A 279 9.34 3.75 8.20
N LEU A 280 8.47 4.31 7.35
CA LEU A 280 8.53 5.72 6.93
C LEU A 280 7.47 6.58 7.62
N CYS A 281 6.83 6.09 8.69
CA CYS A 281 5.80 6.85 9.39
C CYS A 281 4.77 7.43 8.41
N ALA A 282 4.48 6.70 7.33
CA ALA A 282 3.55 7.18 6.32
C ALA A 282 2.12 7.17 6.90
N ASP A 283 1.30 8.08 6.42
CA ASP A 283 -0.10 8.19 6.82
C ASP A 283 -0.94 7.18 6.02
N PRO A 284 -1.49 6.12 6.66
CA PRO A 284 -2.25 5.11 5.94
C PRO A 284 -3.57 5.64 5.37
N SER A 285 -4.04 6.81 5.80
CA SER A 285 -5.23 7.47 5.22
C SER A 285 -4.91 8.32 3.99
N ARG A 286 -3.63 8.64 3.75
CA ARG A 286 -3.15 9.52 2.67
C ARG A 286 -2.11 8.80 1.81
N VAL A 287 -2.54 7.72 1.17
CA VAL A 287 -1.76 6.94 0.21
C VAL A 287 -2.28 7.25 -1.19
N TYR A 288 -1.42 7.69 -2.09
CA TYR A 288 -1.78 7.99 -3.48
C TYR A 288 -0.86 7.23 -4.42
N GLY A 289 -1.19 7.23 -5.71
CA GLY A 289 -0.40 6.48 -6.68
C GLY A 289 -0.34 7.14 -8.05
N THR A 290 0.83 7.11 -8.66
CA THR A 290 1.09 7.59 -10.02
C THR A 290 1.97 6.56 -10.74
N GLY A 291 2.19 6.77 -12.02
CA GLY A 291 3.16 5.99 -12.77
C GLY A 291 3.15 6.32 -14.24
N TYR A 292 4.28 6.05 -14.88
CA TYR A 292 4.51 6.31 -16.29
C TYR A 292 4.26 5.05 -17.14
N SER A 293 3.55 5.16 -18.26
CA SER A 293 3.42 4.09 -19.25
C SER A 293 2.94 2.75 -18.63
N GLY A 294 3.76 1.69 -18.68
CA GLY A 294 3.49 0.42 -18.00
C GLY A 294 3.23 0.54 -16.50
N GLY A 295 3.91 1.46 -15.80
CA GLY A 295 3.66 1.79 -14.39
C GLY A 295 2.33 2.50 -14.18
N GLY A 296 1.94 3.42 -15.08
CA GLY A 296 0.62 4.05 -15.04
C GLY A 296 -0.52 3.05 -15.25
N ARG A 297 -0.27 2.04 -16.10
CA ARG A 297 -1.19 0.92 -16.27
C ARG A 297 -1.24 0.02 -15.04
N MET A 298 -0.08 -0.29 -14.45
CA MET A 298 -0.03 -1.06 -13.20
C MET A 298 -0.78 -0.33 -12.09
N MET A 299 -0.61 0.98 -11.98
CA MET A 299 -1.31 1.82 -11.00
C MET A 299 -2.84 1.79 -11.22
N SER A 300 -3.27 1.83 -12.48
CA SER A 300 -4.68 1.67 -12.85
C SER A 300 -5.22 0.30 -12.42
N ALA A 301 -4.47 -0.78 -12.67
CA ALA A 301 -4.88 -2.14 -12.29
C ALA A 301 -4.90 -2.34 -10.76
N PHE A 302 -3.90 -1.81 -10.06
CA PHE A 302 -3.86 -1.81 -8.60
C PHE A 302 -5.06 -1.06 -8.02
N ALA A 303 -5.43 0.10 -8.56
CA ALA A 303 -6.60 0.84 -8.10
C ALA A 303 -7.93 0.10 -8.35
N CYS A 304 -8.02 -0.70 -9.42
CA CYS A 304 -9.17 -1.57 -9.66
C CYS A 304 -9.33 -2.66 -8.59
N GLN A 305 -8.24 -3.19 -8.05
CA GLN A 305 -8.26 -4.31 -7.09
C GLN A 305 -8.16 -3.86 -5.62
N ARG A 306 -7.41 -2.80 -5.36
CA ARG A 306 -7.00 -2.33 -4.03
C ARG A 306 -7.39 -0.88 -3.78
N ALA A 307 -8.61 -0.51 -4.15
CA ALA A 307 -9.17 0.81 -3.86
C ALA A 307 -9.23 1.11 -2.34
N ASP A 308 -9.20 0.08 -1.50
CA ASP A 308 -9.04 0.16 -0.03
C ASP A 308 -7.66 0.68 0.41
N ARG A 309 -6.65 0.70 -0.47
CA ARG A 309 -5.25 1.01 -0.12
C ARG A 309 -4.69 2.28 -0.71
N VAL A 310 -5.34 2.86 -1.72
CA VAL A 310 -4.93 4.14 -2.34
C VAL A 310 -6.12 5.07 -2.42
N ALA A 311 -6.00 6.30 -1.94
CA ALA A 311 -7.04 7.33 -1.87
C ALA A 311 -7.41 7.88 -3.25
N ALA A 312 -6.42 8.07 -4.14
CA ALA A 312 -6.57 8.61 -5.50
C ALA A 312 -5.36 8.21 -6.37
N ILE A 313 -5.53 8.23 -7.70
CA ILE A 313 -4.45 7.92 -8.66
C ILE A 313 -4.23 8.99 -9.73
N ALA A 314 -3.00 9.06 -10.26
CA ALA A 314 -2.54 10.01 -11.27
C ALA A 314 -1.79 9.37 -12.48
N PRO A 315 -2.35 8.42 -13.24
CA PRO A 315 -1.60 7.76 -14.32
C PRO A 315 -1.10 8.74 -15.40
N VAL A 316 0.18 8.64 -15.77
CA VAL A 316 0.82 9.42 -16.84
C VAL A 316 1.11 8.50 -18.02
N ALA A 317 0.60 8.85 -19.20
CA ALA A 317 0.72 8.07 -20.42
C ALA A 317 0.29 6.59 -20.26
N GLY A 318 -0.61 6.29 -19.32
CA GLY A 318 -0.89 4.91 -18.90
C GLY A 318 -2.28 4.64 -18.33
N LEU A 319 -3.22 5.59 -18.45
CA LEU A 319 -4.56 5.45 -17.87
C LEU A 319 -5.32 4.26 -18.48
N ARG A 320 -5.78 3.36 -17.63
CA ARG A 320 -6.67 2.23 -17.96
C ARG A 320 -7.76 2.08 -16.90
N ALA A 321 -8.84 1.39 -17.24
CA ALA A 321 -9.97 1.12 -16.34
C ALA A 321 -10.42 -0.34 -16.50
N GLY A 322 -9.45 -1.26 -16.34
CA GLY A 322 -9.58 -2.68 -16.70
C GLY A 322 -8.76 -3.07 -17.93
N ARG A 323 -8.70 -4.37 -18.23
CA ARG A 323 -8.11 -4.89 -19.47
C ARG A 323 -9.06 -4.65 -20.66
N PRO A 324 -8.58 -4.71 -21.92
CA PRO A 324 -9.45 -4.70 -23.09
C PRO A 324 -10.46 -5.85 -23.03
N ASP A 325 -11.70 -5.59 -23.44
CA ASP A 325 -12.74 -6.61 -23.51
C ASP A 325 -12.35 -7.69 -24.54
N PRO A 326 -12.42 -9.00 -24.19
CA PRO A 326 -12.07 -10.08 -25.10
C PRO A 326 -12.94 -10.15 -26.36
N GLN A 327 -14.17 -9.62 -26.31
CA GLN A 327 -15.12 -9.60 -27.42
C GLN A 327 -15.04 -8.30 -28.22
N ASP A 328 -14.73 -7.18 -27.58
CA ASP A 328 -14.53 -5.87 -28.24
C ASP A 328 -13.38 -5.09 -27.59
N THR A 329 -12.17 -5.30 -28.10
CA THR A 329 -10.95 -4.69 -27.54
C THR A 329 -10.93 -3.16 -27.57
N SER A 330 -11.87 -2.50 -28.26
CA SER A 330 -12.06 -1.04 -28.23
C SER A 330 -12.72 -0.55 -26.94
N ARG A 331 -13.16 -1.46 -26.06
CA ARG A 331 -13.80 -1.18 -24.77
C ARG A 331 -13.05 -1.86 -23.61
N PRO A 332 -13.18 -1.33 -22.38
CA PRO A 332 -12.66 -2.00 -21.19
C PRO A 332 -13.62 -3.11 -20.74
N ASP A 333 -13.06 -4.26 -20.35
CA ASP A 333 -13.76 -5.37 -19.71
C ASP A 333 -14.27 -4.93 -18.31
N PRO A 334 -15.59 -4.80 -18.09
CA PRO A 334 -16.13 -4.36 -16.81
C PRO A 334 -15.81 -5.31 -15.66
N GLN A 335 -15.62 -6.61 -15.92
CA GLN A 335 -15.34 -7.62 -14.90
C GLN A 335 -13.90 -7.53 -14.39
N SER A 336 -13.01 -6.94 -15.19
CA SER A 336 -11.60 -6.77 -14.83
C SER A 336 -11.32 -5.55 -13.95
N CYS A 337 -12.32 -4.69 -13.71
CA CYS A 337 -12.17 -3.51 -12.88
C CYS A 337 -13.49 -3.14 -12.17
N ALA A 338 -13.57 -3.54 -10.90
CA ALA A 338 -14.70 -3.29 -10.01
C ALA A 338 -14.18 -2.93 -8.61
N PRO A 339 -13.66 -1.71 -8.42
CA PRO A 339 -13.10 -1.30 -7.13
C PRO A 339 -14.18 -1.26 -6.04
N VAL A 340 -13.79 -1.57 -4.80
CA VAL A 340 -14.68 -1.59 -3.63
C VAL A 340 -15.27 -0.22 -3.25
N ARG A 341 -14.76 0.86 -3.84
CA ARG A 341 -15.25 2.23 -3.68
C ARG A 341 -14.95 3.08 -4.92
N PRO A 342 -15.64 4.22 -5.11
CA PRO A 342 -15.27 5.21 -6.12
C PRO A 342 -13.80 5.63 -5.99
N MET A 343 -13.11 5.77 -7.11
CA MET A 343 -11.67 6.04 -7.17
C MET A 343 -11.43 7.39 -7.87
N PRO A 344 -11.05 8.46 -7.15
CA PRO A 344 -10.66 9.72 -7.77
C PRO A 344 -9.45 9.53 -8.71
N VAL A 345 -9.56 10.07 -9.92
CA VAL A 345 -8.52 9.93 -10.96
C VAL A 345 -8.19 11.30 -11.56
N ILE A 346 -6.90 11.60 -11.63
CA ILE A 346 -6.33 12.60 -12.54
C ILE A 346 -5.43 11.86 -13.53
N ALA A 347 -5.32 12.30 -14.78
CA ALA A 347 -4.46 11.64 -15.76
C ALA A 347 -3.86 12.65 -16.73
N PHE A 348 -2.74 12.27 -17.33
CA PHE A 348 -1.98 13.10 -18.27
C PHE A 348 -1.58 12.26 -19.47
N HIS A 349 -1.82 12.75 -20.69
CA HIS A 349 -1.53 11.98 -21.90
C HIS A 349 -1.29 12.88 -23.12
N GLY A 350 -0.27 12.57 -23.92
CA GLY A 350 -0.01 13.24 -25.19
C GLY A 350 -0.88 12.69 -26.32
N GLU A 351 -1.47 13.56 -27.14
CA GLU A 351 -2.32 13.11 -28.26
C GLU A 351 -1.51 12.54 -29.44
N GLN A 352 -0.22 12.85 -29.51
CA GLN A 352 0.73 12.31 -30.49
C GLN A 352 1.58 11.15 -29.94
N ASP A 353 1.15 10.56 -28.83
CA ASP A 353 1.77 9.38 -28.25
C ASP A 353 1.71 8.19 -29.23
N ALA A 354 2.86 7.82 -29.81
CA ALA A 354 2.97 6.70 -30.75
C ALA A 354 3.15 5.33 -30.06
N THR A 355 3.42 5.31 -28.75
CA THR A 355 3.70 4.10 -27.97
C THR A 355 2.41 3.58 -27.34
N ASN A 356 1.67 4.47 -26.69
CA ASN A 356 0.39 4.25 -26.05
C ASN A 356 -0.64 5.22 -26.66
N PRO A 357 -1.15 4.92 -27.87
CA PRO A 357 -1.96 5.87 -28.62
C PRO A 357 -3.15 6.42 -27.84
N TYR A 358 -3.27 7.74 -27.81
CA TYR A 358 -4.38 8.43 -27.14
C TYR A 358 -5.74 7.95 -27.66
N GLN A 359 -5.86 7.76 -28.98
CA GLN A 359 -7.06 7.28 -29.65
C GLN A 359 -7.25 5.77 -29.58
N GLY A 360 -6.35 5.03 -28.92
CA GLY A 360 -6.36 3.57 -28.92
C GLY A 360 -5.87 3.00 -30.26
N GLY A 361 -6.16 1.73 -30.52
CA GLY A 361 -5.70 1.01 -31.71
C GLY A 361 -4.22 0.59 -31.65
N GLY A 362 -3.57 0.74 -30.50
CA GLY A 362 -2.19 0.30 -30.28
C GLY A 362 -2.04 -1.22 -30.21
N THR A 363 -0.96 -1.66 -29.56
CA THR A 363 -0.71 -3.08 -29.29
C THR A 363 -1.84 -3.70 -28.45
N GLU A 364 -1.81 -5.01 -28.21
CA GLU A 364 -2.77 -5.69 -27.31
C GLU A 364 -2.88 -5.01 -25.93
N LEU A 365 -1.82 -4.31 -25.53
CA LEU A 365 -1.75 -3.57 -24.30
C LEU A 365 -2.56 -2.25 -24.31
N TRP A 366 -2.81 -1.66 -25.47
CA TRP A 366 -3.27 -0.27 -25.61
C TRP A 366 -4.42 -0.14 -26.63
N ARG A 367 -5.34 -1.09 -26.60
CA ARG A 367 -6.42 -1.22 -27.60
C ARG A 367 -7.49 -0.13 -27.53
N TYR A 368 -8.11 0.09 -26.36
CA TYR A 368 -9.11 1.15 -26.23
C TYR A 368 -8.47 2.53 -26.03
N SER A 369 -9.20 3.61 -26.29
CA SER A 369 -8.66 4.98 -26.19
C SER A 369 -8.56 5.49 -24.75
N VAL A 370 -7.73 6.50 -24.52
CA VAL A 370 -7.61 7.17 -23.21
C VAL A 370 -8.93 7.85 -22.80
N PRO A 371 -9.67 8.55 -23.69
CA PRO A 371 -11.02 9.03 -23.37
C PRO A 371 -12.01 7.92 -22.99
N VAL A 372 -11.90 6.73 -23.60
CA VAL A 372 -12.71 5.57 -23.22
C VAL A 372 -12.37 5.11 -21.79
N ALA A 373 -11.09 5.07 -21.43
CA ALA A 373 -10.63 4.78 -20.08
C ALA A 373 -11.19 5.78 -19.06
N GLN A 374 -11.07 7.08 -19.37
CA GLN A 374 -11.58 8.17 -18.53
C GLN A 374 -13.08 8.04 -18.31
N ARG A 375 -13.86 7.82 -19.38
CA ARG A 375 -15.31 7.64 -19.29
C ARG A 375 -15.68 6.42 -18.46
N ARG A 376 -14.91 5.33 -18.53
CA ARG A 376 -15.16 4.15 -17.69
C ARG A 376 -14.92 4.44 -16.20
N TRP A 377 -13.87 5.18 -15.84
CA TRP A 377 -13.70 5.65 -14.46
C TRP A 377 -14.85 6.54 -14.01
N ALA A 378 -15.35 7.43 -14.88
CA ALA A 378 -16.50 8.27 -14.57
C ALA A 378 -17.77 7.43 -14.28
N GLN A 379 -17.97 6.33 -15.03
CA GLN A 379 -19.05 5.37 -14.77
C GLN A 379 -18.86 4.62 -13.45
N ILE A 380 -17.64 4.14 -13.17
CA ILE A 380 -17.29 3.49 -11.89
C ILE A 380 -17.59 4.43 -10.71
N ASN A 381 -17.27 5.71 -10.87
CA ASN A 381 -17.45 6.71 -9.83
C ASN A 381 -18.88 7.28 -9.76
N GLY A 382 -19.79 6.88 -10.64
CA GLY A 382 -21.16 7.39 -10.67
C GLY A 382 -21.26 8.89 -10.99
N CYS A 383 -20.36 9.41 -11.82
CA CYS A 383 -20.39 10.82 -12.22
C CYS A 383 -21.65 11.15 -13.03
N THR A 384 -22.30 12.26 -12.69
CA THR A 384 -23.54 12.71 -13.35
C THR A 384 -23.35 13.94 -14.23
N THR A 385 -22.19 14.59 -14.18
CA THR A 385 -21.87 15.79 -14.97
C THR A 385 -20.63 15.54 -15.84
N GLY A 386 -20.66 16.03 -17.08
CA GLY A 386 -19.52 16.03 -18.00
C GLY A 386 -19.64 15.04 -19.18
N PRO A 387 -18.62 14.99 -20.06
CA PRO A 387 -17.35 15.69 -19.90
C PRO A 387 -17.47 17.20 -20.13
N THR A 388 -16.87 18.00 -19.25
CA THR A 388 -16.61 19.42 -19.50
C THR A 388 -15.19 19.55 -20.05
N VAL A 389 -15.03 20.23 -21.18
CA VAL A 389 -13.73 20.43 -21.82
C VAL A 389 -13.35 21.90 -21.74
N THR A 390 -12.16 22.19 -21.23
CA THR A 390 -11.62 23.55 -21.10
C THR A 390 -10.20 23.61 -21.64
N ALA A 391 -9.89 24.66 -22.40
CA ALA A 391 -8.50 24.97 -22.73
C ALA A 391 -7.77 25.45 -21.47
N VAL A 392 -6.60 24.89 -21.19
CA VAL A 392 -5.70 25.30 -20.11
C VAL A 392 -4.61 26.22 -20.65
N SER A 393 -4.08 25.89 -21.82
CA SER A 393 -3.03 26.63 -22.51
C SER A 393 -3.14 26.39 -24.03
N ALA A 394 -2.12 26.76 -24.79
CA ALA A 394 -2.13 26.63 -26.26
C ALA A 394 -2.27 25.16 -26.71
N HIS A 395 -1.61 24.24 -26.02
CA HIS A 395 -1.62 22.81 -26.38
C HIS A 395 -2.26 21.91 -25.33
N VAL A 396 -2.65 22.44 -24.17
CA VAL A 396 -3.20 21.64 -23.08
C VAL A 396 -4.71 21.83 -22.97
N GLY A 397 -5.46 20.75 -23.17
CA GLY A 397 -6.88 20.64 -22.88
C GLY A 397 -7.12 19.88 -21.58
N LYS A 398 -8.15 20.26 -20.82
CA LYS A 398 -8.60 19.57 -19.61
C LYS A 398 -10.03 19.10 -19.78
N THR A 399 -10.24 17.80 -19.59
CA THR A 399 -11.55 17.14 -19.64
C THR A 399 -11.92 16.66 -18.25
N VAL A 400 -13.11 17.02 -17.76
CA VAL A 400 -13.57 16.70 -16.40
C VAL A 400 -14.94 16.03 -16.41
N TYR A 401 -15.05 14.90 -15.71
CA TYR A 401 -16.32 14.37 -15.21
C TYR A 401 -16.43 14.67 -13.73
N SER A 402 -17.57 15.21 -13.30
CA SER A 402 -17.78 15.72 -11.95
C SER A 402 -19.14 15.31 -11.38
N THR A 403 -19.42 15.74 -10.16
CA THR A 403 -20.63 15.35 -9.40
C THR A 403 -20.68 13.82 -9.28
N CYS A 404 -19.53 13.25 -8.95
CA CYS A 404 -19.33 11.82 -8.76
C CYS A 404 -19.57 11.43 -7.30
N THR A 405 -19.88 10.16 -7.06
CA THR A 405 -20.02 9.61 -5.71
C THR A 405 -18.79 9.90 -4.87
N ALA A 406 -18.99 10.38 -3.65
CA ALA A 406 -17.93 10.78 -2.72
C ALA A 406 -16.93 11.84 -3.28
N GLY A 407 -17.35 12.63 -4.28
CA GLY A 407 -16.49 13.65 -4.90
C GLY A 407 -15.34 13.07 -5.73
N ALA A 408 -15.41 11.79 -6.12
CA ALA A 408 -14.40 11.09 -6.91
C ALA A 408 -14.40 11.53 -8.38
N ASP A 409 -14.12 12.81 -8.61
CA ASP A 409 -14.03 13.40 -9.94
C ASP A 409 -12.96 12.71 -10.80
N VAL A 410 -13.16 12.73 -12.12
CA VAL A 410 -12.24 12.14 -13.10
C VAL A 410 -11.75 13.21 -14.05
N VAL A 411 -10.46 13.52 -13.96
CA VAL A 411 -9.79 14.61 -14.69
C VAL A 411 -8.78 14.03 -15.68
N LEU A 412 -8.75 14.56 -16.90
CA LEU A 412 -7.73 14.24 -17.91
C LEU A 412 -7.15 15.53 -18.47
N TYR A 413 -5.83 15.65 -18.43
CA TYR A 413 -5.07 16.64 -19.20
C TYR A 413 -4.55 15.97 -20.48
N ALA A 414 -5.03 16.46 -21.63
CA ALA A 414 -4.60 16.01 -22.94
C ALA A 414 -3.71 17.10 -23.58
N VAL A 415 -2.58 16.67 -24.15
CA VAL A 415 -1.58 17.57 -24.73
C VAL A 415 -1.55 17.34 -26.25
N SER A 416 -2.11 18.28 -27.02
CA SER A 416 -2.38 18.09 -28.45
C SER A 416 -1.14 17.85 -29.31
N ASN A 417 0.00 18.42 -28.91
CA ASN A 417 1.30 18.20 -29.55
C ASN A 417 2.23 17.25 -28.75
N GLY A 418 1.76 16.71 -27.63
CA GLY A 418 2.57 15.93 -26.69
C GLY A 418 2.77 14.49 -27.14
N GLY A 419 3.95 13.94 -26.86
CA GLY A 419 4.31 12.55 -27.13
C GLY A 419 4.05 11.61 -25.95
N HIS A 420 4.76 10.47 -25.96
CA HIS A 420 4.79 9.50 -24.87
C HIS A 420 5.76 9.97 -23.77
N THR A 421 5.39 11.02 -23.03
CA THR A 421 6.31 11.72 -22.12
C THR A 421 5.66 12.12 -20.81
N TRP A 422 6.47 12.35 -19.77
CA TRP A 422 6.03 12.96 -18.51
C TRP A 422 5.97 14.48 -18.63
N PRO A 423 4.82 15.16 -18.37
CA PRO A 423 4.76 16.61 -18.43
C PRO A 423 5.76 17.29 -17.49
N ASP A 424 6.48 18.27 -18.00
CA ASP A 424 7.53 19.06 -17.34
C ASP A 424 8.81 18.31 -16.96
N THR A 425 9.00 17.07 -17.43
CA THR A 425 10.30 16.41 -17.25
C THR A 425 11.39 17.10 -18.05
N SER A 426 12.58 17.24 -17.47
CA SER A 426 13.77 17.68 -18.20
C SER A 426 14.46 16.54 -18.96
N VAL A 427 13.96 15.31 -18.84
CA VAL A 427 14.55 14.12 -19.45
C VAL A 427 13.93 13.86 -20.82
N ASP A 428 14.70 14.13 -21.88
CA ASP A 428 14.34 13.72 -23.23
C ASP A 428 14.74 12.26 -23.46
N ASN A 429 13.75 11.41 -23.72
CA ASN A 429 13.89 10.00 -24.03
C ASN A 429 13.55 9.68 -25.49
N GLY A 430 13.41 10.68 -26.35
CA GLY A 430 13.08 10.53 -27.77
C GLY A 430 11.65 10.10 -28.05
N ASN A 431 10.76 10.13 -27.05
CA ASN A 431 9.39 9.63 -27.15
C ASN A 431 8.36 10.68 -27.64
N GLY A 432 8.83 11.74 -28.29
CA GLY A 432 8.02 12.85 -28.80
C GLY A 432 8.09 14.09 -27.90
N THR A 433 7.26 15.09 -28.20
CA THR A 433 7.31 16.40 -27.54
C THR A 433 6.95 16.29 -26.05
N VAL A 434 7.83 16.77 -25.18
CA VAL A 434 7.53 17.04 -23.77
C VAL A 434 6.85 18.41 -23.67
N THR A 435 5.70 18.48 -22.99
CA THR A 435 5.10 19.79 -22.65
C THR A 435 5.72 20.36 -21.38
N HIS A 436 5.97 21.68 -21.38
CA HIS A 436 6.35 22.47 -20.21
C HIS A 436 5.27 23.50 -19.84
N GLU A 437 4.08 23.39 -20.44
CA GLU A 437 2.95 24.30 -20.15
C GLU A 437 2.24 23.94 -18.85
N ILE A 438 2.42 22.71 -18.36
CA ILE A 438 1.89 22.20 -17.09
C ILE A 438 2.90 21.28 -16.41
N SER A 439 2.89 21.25 -15.08
CA SER A 439 3.62 20.26 -14.27
C SER A 439 2.66 19.17 -13.80
N ALA A 440 2.93 17.91 -14.18
CA ALA A 440 2.11 16.78 -13.74
C ALA A 440 2.18 16.61 -12.22
N ASP A 441 3.36 16.75 -11.62
CA ASP A 441 3.61 16.56 -10.19
C ASP A 441 2.88 17.59 -9.32
N THR A 442 2.88 18.85 -9.75
CA THR A 442 2.14 19.93 -9.06
C THR A 442 0.64 19.67 -9.12
N LEU A 443 0.11 19.43 -10.32
CA LEU A 443 -1.33 19.23 -10.52
C LEU A 443 -1.85 17.95 -9.85
N MET A 444 -1.08 16.86 -9.87
CA MET A 444 -1.48 15.63 -9.19
C MET A 444 -1.43 15.79 -7.66
N TRP A 445 -0.46 16.54 -7.12
CA TRP A 445 -0.40 16.79 -5.69
C TRP A 445 -1.57 17.65 -5.20
N GLU A 446 -1.93 18.70 -5.93
CA GLU A 446 -3.13 19.51 -5.67
C GLU A 446 -4.40 18.66 -5.70
N PHE A 447 -4.49 17.73 -6.66
CA PHE A 447 -5.61 16.81 -6.75
C PHE A 447 -5.67 15.84 -5.56
N PHE A 448 -4.54 15.21 -5.22
CA PHE A 448 -4.44 14.20 -4.16
C PHE A 448 -4.87 14.73 -2.78
N GLN A 449 -4.48 15.96 -2.44
CA GLN A 449 -4.77 16.55 -1.12
C GLN A 449 -6.27 16.64 -0.78
N ARG A 450 -7.14 16.54 -1.77
CA ARG A 450 -8.61 16.54 -1.60
C ARG A 450 -9.15 15.22 -1.04
N PHE A 451 -8.36 14.15 -1.06
CA PHE A 451 -8.85 12.79 -0.83
C PHE A 451 -8.15 12.10 0.33
N ARG A 452 -8.91 11.29 1.05
CA ARG A 452 -8.41 10.36 2.07
C ARG A 452 -9.11 9.03 1.90
N LEU A 453 -8.44 7.95 2.28
CA LEU A 453 -9.12 6.67 2.42
C LEU A 453 -10.18 6.79 3.52
N PRO A 454 -11.41 6.28 3.30
CA PRO A 454 -12.39 6.17 4.37
C PRO A 454 -11.81 5.36 5.53
N THR A 455 -12.09 5.77 6.75
CA THR A 455 -11.88 4.91 7.92
C THR A 455 -12.79 3.70 7.78
N ALA A 456 -12.21 2.50 7.86
CA ALA A 456 -12.92 1.24 7.70
C ALA A 456 -13.86 0.93 8.87
#